data_AF-A0A6N6NLD5-F1
#
_entry.id   AF-A0A6N6NLD5-F1
#
_cell.length_a   1.000
_cell.length_b   1.000
_cell.length_c   1.000
_cell.angle_alpha   90.00
_cell.angle_beta   90.00
_cell.angle_gamma   90.00
#
_symmetry.space_group_name_H-M   'P 1'
#
loop_
_entity.id
_entity.type
_entity.pdbx_description
1 polymer ?
#
loop_
_entity_poly.entity_id
_entity_poly.type
_entity_poly.pdbx_seq_one_letter_code
_entity_poly.pdbx_strand_id
1 'polypeptide(L)' 'MPPKFPKGNVRLMTDEDLDGFTLDQLKCRACSGYGNCGYKQMNIYNGKAVSICQMRKKKLQCERDGVPFEM' A
#
# COMPACT_ATOMS: atom_id res chain seq x y z
N MET A 1 -26.27 -1.62 3.19
CA MET A 1 -25.51 -2.88 3.01
C MET A 1 -24.04 -2.59 3.26
N PRO A 2 -23.36 -3.27 4.19
CA PRO A 2 -21.91 -3.10 4.32
C PRO A 2 -21.22 -3.64 3.06
N PRO A 3 -20.12 -3.03 2.59
CA PRO A 3 -19.43 -3.49 1.38
C PRO A 3 -18.91 -4.92 1.57
N LYS A 4 -19.17 -5.79 0.59
CA LYS A 4 -18.63 -7.17 0.55
C LYS A 4 -17.17 -7.12 0.11
N PHE A 5 -16.24 -7.07 1.05
CA PHE A 5 -14.81 -7.16 0.76
C PHE A 5 -14.37 -8.62 0.58
N PRO A 6 -13.38 -8.91 -0.29
CA PRO A 6 -12.86 -10.26 -0.47
C PRO A 6 -12.35 -10.84 0.86
N LYS A 7 -12.68 -12.10 1.15
CA LYS A 7 -12.15 -12.85 2.31
C LYS A 7 -10.65 -13.14 2.11
N GLY A 8 -9.79 -12.17 2.43
CA GLY A 8 -8.35 -12.34 2.46
C GLY A 8 -7.64 -11.06 2.85
N ASN A 9 -7.05 -11.01 4.06
CA ASN A 9 -6.13 -9.97 4.58
C ASN A 9 -6.41 -8.51 4.17
N VAL A 10 -7.67 -8.13 3.97
CA VAL A 10 -8.02 -6.74 3.69
C VAL A 10 -8.02 -5.99 5.01
N ARG A 11 -6.96 -5.20 5.24
CA ARG A 11 -6.80 -4.42 6.46
C ARG A 11 -7.42 -3.03 6.28
N LEU A 12 -8.12 -2.55 7.30
CA LEU A 12 -8.53 -1.15 7.40
C LEU A 12 -7.28 -0.29 7.63
N MET A 13 -7.11 0.74 6.81
CA MET A 13 -6.04 1.73 6.94
C MET A 13 -6.60 3.05 7.44
N THR A 14 -5.85 3.71 8.31
CA THR A 14 -6.04 5.12 8.67
C THR A 14 -5.02 6.00 7.95
N ASP A 15 -5.13 7.33 8.10
CA ASP A 15 -4.10 8.28 7.66
C ASP A 15 -2.73 8.02 8.30
N GLU A 16 -2.70 7.47 9.52
CA GLU A 16 -1.44 7.10 10.19
C GLU A 16 -0.74 5.96 9.46
N ASP A 17 -1.49 4.99 8.91
CA ASP A 17 -0.92 3.92 8.09
C ASP A 17 -0.35 4.44 6.75
N LEU A 18 -0.72 5.64 6.31
CA LEU A 18 -0.13 6.27 5.13
C LEU A 18 1.26 6.88 5.40
N ASP A 19 1.62 7.07 6.67
CA ASP A 19 2.93 7.60 7.09
C ASP A 19 3.27 8.95 6.41
N GLY A 20 2.27 9.82 6.29
CA GLY A 20 2.38 11.12 5.64
C GLY A 20 2.45 11.09 4.11
N PHE A 21 2.38 9.90 3.49
CA PHE A 21 2.33 9.77 2.02
C PHE A 21 0.91 9.79 1.49
N THR A 22 0.76 10.12 0.21
CA THR A 22 -0.53 10.03 -0.48
C THR A 22 -0.78 8.63 -1.01
N LEU A 23 -2.06 8.28 -1.20
CA LEU A 23 -2.43 7.02 -1.86
C LEU A 23 -1.82 6.87 -3.24
N ASP A 24 -1.64 7.96 -3.99
CA ASP A 24 -1.04 7.93 -5.33
C ASP A 24 0.45 7.56 -5.29
N GLN A 25 1.19 8.10 -4.30
CA GLN A 25 2.59 7.76 -4.08
C GLN A 25 2.78 6.29 -3.70
N LEU A 26 1.83 5.75 -2.92
CA LEU A 26 1.86 4.38 -2.42
C LEU A 26 1.17 3.36 -3.34
N LYS A 27 0.50 3.82 -4.40
CA LYS A 27 -0.30 2.97 -5.30
C LYS A 27 0.55 1.87 -5.92
N CYS A 28 0.04 0.64 -5.87
CA CYS A 28 0.66 -0.48 -6.58
C CYS A 28 0.57 -0.29 -8.10
N ARG A 29 1.72 -0.34 -8.77
CA ARG A 29 1.84 -0.24 -10.23
C ARG A 29 1.92 -1.59 -10.96
N ALA A 30 1.71 -2.69 -10.24
CA ALA A 30 1.73 -4.05 -10.78
C ALA A 30 3.05 -4.41 -11.52
N CYS A 31 4.19 -4.23 -10.86
CA CYS A 31 5.54 -4.35 -11.45
C CYS A 31 5.83 -5.65 -12.23
N SER A 32 5.12 -6.76 -11.94
CA SER A 32 5.35 -8.07 -12.57
C SER A 32 4.12 -8.63 -13.31
N GLY A 33 3.18 -7.77 -13.71
CA GLY A 33 1.89 -8.23 -14.27
C GLY A 33 0.97 -8.82 -13.19
N TYR A 34 -0.30 -8.45 -13.19
CA TYR A 34 -1.31 -8.73 -12.15
C TYR A 34 -0.96 -8.27 -10.71
N GLY A 35 0.22 -7.71 -10.49
CA GLY A 35 0.70 -7.30 -9.17
C GLY A 35 1.24 -8.45 -8.32
N ASN A 36 1.73 -9.52 -8.95
CA ASN A 36 2.29 -10.69 -8.25
C ASN A 36 3.76 -10.52 -7.84
N CYS A 37 4.25 -9.29 -7.68
CA CYS A 37 5.61 -9.03 -7.20
C CYS A 37 5.77 -9.32 -5.69
N GLY A 38 4.75 -9.84 -5.00
CA GLY A 38 4.77 -10.15 -3.56
C GLY A 38 4.56 -8.93 -2.64
N TYR A 39 4.77 -7.71 -3.12
CA TYR A 39 4.68 -6.49 -2.29
C TYR A 39 3.33 -5.76 -2.37
N LYS A 40 2.38 -6.26 -3.17
CA LYS A 40 1.03 -5.69 -3.29
C LYS A 40 0.18 -6.10 -2.09
N GLN A 41 -0.39 -5.10 -1.41
CA GLN A 41 -1.36 -5.32 -0.33
C GLN A 41 -2.67 -4.64 -0.67
N MET A 42 -3.78 -5.33 -0.45
CA MET A 42 -5.14 -4.79 -0.59
C MET A 42 -5.60 -4.29 0.77
N ASN A 43 -5.95 -3.01 0.86
CA ASN A 43 -6.42 -2.37 2.09
C ASN A 43 -7.73 -1.61 1.82
N ILE A 44 -8.41 -1.19 2.89
CA ILE A 44 -9.57 -0.30 2.81
C ILE A 44 -9.19 1.02 3.44
N TYR A 45 -9.32 2.11 2.69
CA TYR A 45 -9.07 3.46 3.16
C TYR A 45 -10.30 4.32 2.87
N ASN A 46 -10.84 5.01 3.88
CA ASN A 46 -12.08 5.79 3.77
C ASN A 46 -13.24 5.03 3.08
N GLY A 47 -13.40 3.74 3.43
CA GLY A 47 -14.43 2.86 2.88
C GLY A 47 -14.19 2.38 1.45
N LYS A 48 -13.07 2.76 0.81
CA LYS A 48 -12.71 2.34 -0.55
C LYS A 48 -11.59 1.31 -0.54
N ALA A 49 -11.71 0.28 -1.37
CA ALA A 49 -10.64 -0.68 -1.58
C ALA A 49 -9.50 -0.02 -2.35
N VAL A 50 -8.29 -0.08 -1.81
CA VAL A 50 -7.07 0.47 -2.40
C VAL A 50 -5.99 -0.60 -2.45
N SER A 51 -5.12 -0.54 -3.46
CA SER A 51 -3.97 -1.42 -3.59
C SER A 51 -2.67 -0.65 -3.36
N ILE A 52 -1.95 -1.00 -2.31
CA ILE A 52 -0.72 -0.34 -1.86
C ILE A 52 0.49 -1.23 -2.18
N CYS A 53 1.62 -0.62 -2.53
CA CYS A 53 2.89 -1.29 -2.69
C CYS A 53 3.77 -1.07 -1.47
N GLN A 54 4.01 -2.13 -0.68
CA GLN A 54 4.82 -2.04 0.54
C GLN A 54 6.29 -1.73 0.25
N MET A 55 6.82 -2.21 -0.88
CA MET A 55 8.16 -1.86 -1.34
C MET A 55 8.28 -0.36 -1.63
N ARG A 56 7.27 0.23 -2.29
CA ARG A 56 7.26 1.67 -2.59
C ARG A 56 7.16 2.50 -1.31
N LYS A 57 6.32 2.06 -0.36
CA LYS A 57 6.23 2.67 0.96
C LYS A 57 7.59 2.68 1.67
N LYS A 58 8.24 1.52 1.79
CA LYS A 58 9.57 1.38 2.41
C LYS A 58 10.61 2.27 1.72
N LYS A 59 10.62 2.31 0.39
CA LYS A 59 11.53 3.20 -0.36
C LYS A 59 11.31 4.68 -0.04
N LEU A 60 10.05 5.14 -0.02
CA LEU A 60 9.72 6.53 0.30
C LEU A 60 10.05 6.88 1.75
N GLN A 61 9.86 5.95 2.69
CA GLN A 61 10.31 6.09 4.08
C GLN A 61 11.83 6.25 4.15
N CYS A 62 12.58 5.37 3.48
CA CYS A 62 14.03 5.49 3.41
C CYS A 62 14.50 6.82 2.78
N GLU A 63 13.86 7.25 1.69
CA GLU A 63 14.15 8.55 1.04
C GLU A 63 13.85 9.74 1.97
N ARG A 64 12.77 9.69 2.75
CA ARG A 64 12.43 10.71 3.76
C ARG A 64 13.42 10.73 4.91
N ASP A 65 13.79 9.57 5.41
CA ASP A 65 14.60 9.41 6.62
C ASP A 65 16.12 9.50 6.31
N GLY A 66 16.49 9.65 5.03
CA GLY A 66 17.87 9.77 4.58
C GLY A 66 18.70 8.49 4.71
N VAL A 67 18.04 7.34 4.84
CA VAL A 67 18.69 6.03 5.01
C VAL A 67 18.71 5.26 3.69
N PRO A 68 19.73 4.42 3.44
CA PRO A 68 19.76 3.58 2.25
C PRO A 68 18.58 2.60 2.24
N PHE A 69 17.95 2.45 1.07
CA PHE A 69 16.91 1.45 0.86
C PHE A 69 17.54 0.10 0.56
N GLU A 70 17.44 -0.83 1.51
CA GLU A 70 17.85 -2.23 1.33
C GLU A 70 16.63 -3.11 1.03
N MET A 71 16.69 -3.88 -0.07
CA MET A 71 15.62 -4.76 -0.57
C MET A 71 15.56 -6.09 0.15
#